data_AF-A0A7W5IKY0-F1
#
_entry.id   AF-A0A7W5IKY0-F1
#
_cell.length_a   1.000
_cell.length_b   1.000
_cell.length_c   1.000
_cell.angle_alpha   90.00
_cell.angle_beta   90.00
_cell.angle_gamma   90.00
#
_symmetry.space_group_name_H-M   'P 1'
#
loop_
_entity.id
_entity.type
_entity.pdbx_description
1 polymer ?
#
loop_
_entity_poly.entity_id
_entity_poly.type
_entity_poly.pdbx_seq_one_letter_code
_entity_poly.pdbx_strand_id
1 'polypeptide(L)'
;MKTKTPHPGAPALRAAIKKAGGLKQLATLIGGKTQSQTVANWISRGTPMERCALIQRLTGVRCEDLRPDLDWTALRDAFRDDDADVIASSDDVQPPDGGVPPETGDTSR
;
A
#
# COMPACT_ATOMS: atom_id res chain seq x y z
N MET A 1 -35.07 5.59 18.97
CA MET A 1 -33.59 5.62 18.86
C MET A 1 -33.22 5.46 17.40
N LYS A 2 -32.61 6.45 16.76
CA LYS A 2 -32.19 6.35 15.34
C LYS A 2 -30.97 5.42 15.28
N THR A 3 -31.13 4.22 14.74
CA THR A 3 -30.00 3.32 14.48
C THR A 3 -29.11 3.96 13.42
N LYS A 4 -27.87 4.27 13.78
CA LYS A 4 -26.90 4.82 12.83
C LYS A 4 -26.52 3.71 11.86
N THR A 5 -26.83 3.86 10.58
CA THR A 5 -26.45 2.90 9.53
C THR A 5 -24.93 2.70 9.58
N PRO A 6 -24.43 1.44 9.71
CA PRO A 6 -23.01 1.15 9.66
C PRO A 6 -22.41 1.54 8.31
N HIS A 7 -21.11 1.80 8.29
CA HIS A 7 -20.41 2.03 7.03
C HIS A 7 -20.50 0.77 6.14
N PRO A 8 -20.62 0.88 4.80
CA PRO A 8 -20.74 -0.30 3.92
C PRO A 8 -19.58 -1.30 4.06
N GLY A 9 -18.36 -0.82 4.34
CA GLY A 9 -17.18 -1.65 4.65
C GLY A 9 -17.15 -2.27 6.06
N ALA A 10 -18.18 -2.07 6.89
CA ALA A 10 -18.23 -2.61 8.25
C ALA A 10 -18.11 -4.14 8.33
N PRO A 11 -18.73 -4.96 7.43
CA PRO A 11 -18.56 -6.41 7.45
C PRO A 11 -17.10 -6.83 7.24
N ALA A 12 -16.41 -6.20 6.29
CA ALA A 12 -15.00 -6.46 6.01
C ALA A 12 -14.11 -6.08 7.20
N LEU A 13 -14.35 -4.93 7.83
CA LEU A 13 -13.62 -4.53 9.03
C LEU A 13 -13.87 -5.50 10.20
N ARG A 14 -15.09 -6.00 10.38
CA ARG A 14 -15.39 -7.03 11.39
C ARG A 14 -14.67 -8.34 11.10
N ALA A 15 -14.56 -8.74 9.84
CA ALA A 15 -13.76 -9.89 9.44
C ALA A 15 -12.27 -9.69 9.76
N ALA A 16 -11.72 -8.50 9.46
CA ALA A 16 -10.34 -8.13 9.80
C ALA A 16 -10.10 -8.19 11.32
N ILE A 17 -11.01 -7.63 12.13
CA ILE A 17 -10.97 -7.69 13.59
C ILE A 17 -10.95 -9.14 14.08
N LYS A 18 -11.80 -10.01 13.51
CA LYS A 18 -11.85 -11.43 13.87
C LYS A 18 -10.54 -12.14 13.53
N LYS A 19 -10.01 -11.94 12.32
CA LYS A 19 -8.73 -12.53 11.87
C LYS A 19 -7.55 -12.08 12.72
N ALA A 20 -7.56 -10.83 13.16
CA ALA A 20 -6.53 -10.28 14.05
C ALA A 20 -6.66 -10.75 15.50
N GLY A 21 -7.71 -11.48 15.91
CA GLY A 21 -7.91 -11.93 17.28
C GLY A 21 -8.65 -10.93 18.19
N GLY A 22 -9.29 -9.91 17.61
CA GLY A 22 -10.14 -8.95 18.32
C GLY A 22 -9.69 -7.49 18.19
N LEU A 23 -10.52 -6.57 18.72
CA LEU A 23 -10.30 -5.12 18.59
C LEU A 23 -8.96 -4.67 19.18
N LYS A 24 -8.63 -5.17 20.38
CA LYS A 24 -7.38 -4.82 21.07
C LYS A 24 -6.17 -5.32 20.29
N GLN A 25 -6.20 -6.56 19.84
CA GLN A 25 -5.10 -7.15 19.09
C GLN A 25 -4.90 -6.45 17.75
N LEU A 26 -5.97 -6.13 17.03
CA LEU A 26 -5.87 -5.34 15.79
C LEU A 26 -5.28 -3.95 16.05
N ALA A 27 -5.72 -3.25 17.11
CA ALA A 27 -5.16 -1.95 17.47
C ALA A 27 -3.67 -2.03 17.81
N THR A 28 -3.25 -3.06 18.56
CA THR A 28 -1.84 -3.32 18.88
C THR A 28 -1.02 -3.61 17.63
N LEU A 29 -1.52 -4.44 16.71
CA LEU A 29 -0.83 -4.78 15.45
C LEU A 29 -0.71 -3.57 14.50
N ILE A 30 -1.73 -2.71 14.45
CA ILE A 30 -1.68 -1.45 13.70
C ILE A 30 -0.65 -0.50 14.31
N GLY A 31 -0.49 -0.55 15.63
CA GLY A 31 0.46 0.26 16.38
C GLY A 31 0.12 1.76 16.35
N GLY A 32 1.10 2.56 16.78
CA GLY A 32 0.92 4.00 17.00
C GLY A 32 -0.05 4.28 18.15
N LYS A 33 -0.68 5.47 18.13
CA LYS A 33 -1.70 5.88 19.13
C LYS A 33 -3.07 5.24 18.88
N THR A 34 -3.16 4.16 18.11
CA THR A 34 -4.41 3.50 17.74
C THR A 34 -4.96 2.72 18.93
N GLN A 35 -6.17 3.05 19.38
CA GLN A 35 -6.84 2.36 20.48
C GLN A 35 -7.97 1.46 19.98
N SER A 36 -8.35 0.46 20.79
CA SER A 36 -9.48 -0.43 20.49
C SER A 36 -10.79 0.35 20.20
N GLN A 37 -11.00 1.47 20.89
CA GLN A 37 -12.16 2.34 20.67
C GLN A 37 -12.11 3.03 19.29
N THR A 38 -10.91 3.41 18.82
CA THR A 38 -10.72 3.98 17.49
C THR A 38 -11.12 2.98 16.41
N VAL A 39 -10.68 1.72 16.55
CA VAL A 39 -11.04 0.63 15.64
C VAL A 39 -12.55 0.36 15.67
N ALA A 40 -13.17 0.38 16.86
CA ALA A 40 -14.62 0.22 16.99
C ALA A 40 -15.39 1.36 16.30
N ASN A 41 -14.88 2.59 16.36
CA ASN A 41 -15.48 3.75 15.70
C ASN A 41 -15.44 3.64 14.16
N TRP A 42 -14.42 2.99 13.60
CA TRP A 42 -14.32 2.75 12.14
C TRP A 42 -15.43 1.86 11.60
N ILE A 43 -16.03 0.99 12.42
CA ILE A 43 -17.19 0.17 12.01
C ILE A 43 -18.36 1.07 11.59
N SER A 44 -18.53 2.20 12.28
CA SER A 44 -19.62 3.13 12.01
C SER A 44 -19.23 4.26 11.06
N ARG A 45 -17.94 4.61 10.97
CA ARG A 45 -17.46 5.78 10.20
C ARG A 45 -16.69 5.43 8.92
N GLY A 46 -16.32 4.17 8.74
CA GLY A 46 -15.39 3.75 7.70
C GLY A 46 -13.94 3.74 8.18
N THR A 47 -13.14 2.92 7.50
CA THR A 47 -11.72 2.75 7.79
C THR A 47 -10.90 3.85 7.10
N PRO A 48 -10.00 4.57 7.80
CA PRO A 48 -9.15 5.57 7.16
C PRO A 48 -8.29 4.96 6.05
N MET A 49 -8.08 5.71 4.96
CA MET A 49 -7.41 5.20 3.76
C MET A 49 -5.96 4.78 4.05
N GLU A 50 -5.25 5.58 4.86
CA GLU A 50 -3.88 5.34 5.31
C GLU A 50 -3.75 4.08 6.18
N ARG A 51 -4.86 3.57 6.73
CA ARG A 51 -4.89 2.33 7.52
C ARG A 51 -5.29 1.11 6.71
N CYS A 52 -5.94 1.27 5.56
CA CYS A 52 -6.43 0.15 4.76
C CYS A 52 -5.29 -0.77 4.32
N ALA A 53 -4.22 -0.20 3.77
CA ALA A 53 -3.06 -0.98 3.30
C ALA A 53 -2.40 -1.77 4.45
N LEU A 54 -2.33 -1.19 5.65
CA LEU A 54 -1.78 -1.85 6.82
C LEU A 54 -2.70 -2.99 7.30
N ILE A 55 -4.01 -2.76 7.38
CA ILE A 55 -4.99 -3.78 7.76
C ILE A 55 -4.97 -4.94 6.76
N GLN A 56 -4.82 -4.65 5.46
CA GLN A 56 -4.67 -5.67 4.43
C GLN A 56 -3.44 -6.55 4.66
N ARG A 57 -2.28 -5.94 4.95
CA ARG A 57 -1.05 -6.70 5.26
C ARG A 57 -1.20 -7.56 6.52
N LEU A 58 -1.89 -7.07 7.54
CA LEU A 58 -2.05 -7.76 8.82
C LEU A 58 -3.11 -8.86 8.81
N THR A 59 -4.15 -8.73 7.98
CA THR A 59 -5.35 -9.59 8.06
C THR A 59 -5.72 -10.27 6.75
N GLY A 60 -5.11 -9.86 5.63
CA GLY A 60 -5.47 -10.31 4.28
C GLY A 60 -6.86 -9.87 3.81
N VAL A 61 -7.53 -8.95 4.52
CA VAL A 61 -8.77 -8.33 4.03
C VAL A 61 -8.39 -7.19 3.08
N ARG A 62 -8.97 -7.20 1.88
CA ARG A 62 -8.62 -6.24 0.84
C ARG A 62 -9.03 -4.81 1.21
N CYS A 63 -8.23 -3.84 0.77
CA CYS A 63 -8.55 -2.41 0.89
C CYS A 63 -9.90 -2.08 0.24
N GLU A 64 -10.20 -2.72 -0.90
CA GLU A 64 -11.45 -2.48 -1.62
C GLU A 64 -12.69 -2.93 -0.83
N ASP A 65 -12.57 -4.00 -0.04
CA ASP A 65 -13.65 -4.47 0.83
C ASP A 65 -13.83 -3.58 2.08
N LEU A 66 -12.74 -3.00 2.59
CA LEU A 66 -12.76 -2.07 3.72
C LEU A 66 -13.36 -0.71 3.34
N ARG A 67 -13.17 -0.30 2.08
CA ARG A 67 -13.62 0.98 1.52
C ARG A 67 -14.31 0.82 0.17
N PRO A 68 -15.50 0.20 0.15
CA PRO A 68 -16.31 0.05 -1.06
C PRO A 68 -16.98 1.36 -1.48
N ASP A 69 -16.88 2.42 -0.67
CA ASP A 69 -17.34 3.77 -0.94
C ASP A 69 -16.45 4.53 -1.94
N LEU A 70 -15.25 4.01 -2.22
CA LEU A 70 -14.31 4.59 -3.17
C LEU A 70 -14.40 3.89 -4.52
N ASP A 71 -14.27 4.67 -5.60
CA ASP A 71 -14.12 4.12 -6.94
C ASP A 71 -12.67 3.67 -7.19
N TRP A 72 -12.39 2.41 -6.88
CA TRP A 72 -11.08 1.80 -7.08
C TRP A 72 -10.71 1.59 -8.54
N THR A 73 -11.67 1.62 -9.46
CA THR A 73 -11.39 1.55 -10.90
C THR A 73 -10.85 2.89 -11.36
N ALA A 74 -11.56 3.98 -11.06
CA ALA A 74 -11.09 5.34 -11.36
C ALA A 74 -9.72 5.63 -10.72
N LEU A 75 -9.48 5.20 -9.48
CA LEU A 75 -8.17 5.36 -8.84
C LEU A 75 -7.06 4.62 -9.61
N ARG A 76 -7.30 3.39 -10.07
CA ARG A 76 -6.29 2.63 -10.82
C ARG A 76 -6.02 3.23 -12.19
N ASP A 77 -7.04 3.75 -12.85
CA ASP A 77 -6.89 4.38 -14.16
C ASP A 77 -6.13 5.71 -14.02
N ALA A 78 -6.41 6.50 -12.98
CA ALA A 78 -5.69 7.74 -12.71
C ALA A 78 -4.17 7.58 -12.44
N PHE A 79 -3.71 6.37 -12.07
CA PHE A 79 -2.28 6.08 -11.88
C PHE A 79 -1.66 5.28 -13.04
N ARG A 80 -2.40 5.03 -14.14
CA ARG A 80 -1.89 4.30 -15.32
C ARG A 80 -1.41 5.20 -16.44
N ASP A 81 -1.92 6.43 -16.53
CA ASP A 81 -1.71 7.29 -17.68
C ASP A 81 -0.32 7.99 -17.73
N ASP A 82 0.47 7.96 -16.65
CA ASP A 82 1.79 8.60 -16.59
C ASP A 82 2.98 7.69 -17.01
N ASP A 83 2.80 6.36 -17.11
CA ASP A 83 3.91 5.42 -17.36
C ASP A 83 3.90 4.79 -18.77
N ALA A 84 2.81 4.89 -19.54
CA ALA A 84 2.70 4.20 -20.84
C ALA A 84 3.55 4.84 -21.96
N ASP A 85 3.96 6.10 -21.83
CA ASP A 85 4.68 6.84 -22.86
C ASP A 85 6.20 6.93 -22.60
N VAL A 86 6.69 6.57 -21.40
CA VAL A 86 8.11 6.70 -21.02
C VAL A 86 8.93 5.44 -21.34
N ILE A 87 8.31 4.25 -21.35
CA ILE A 87 9.04 2.97 -21.52
C ILE A 87 9.45 2.67 -22.97
N ALA A 88 9.07 3.51 -23.94
CA ALA A 88 9.49 3.38 -25.34
C ALA A 88 10.78 4.15 -25.68
N SER A 89 11.38 4.88 -24.73
CA SER A 89 12.59 5.68 -24.96
C SER A 89 13.68 5.43 -23.91
N SER A 90 14.17 4.19 -23.83
CA SER A 90 15.50 3.94 -23.24
C SER A 90 16.19 2.82 -24.02
N ASP A 91 16.65 3.17 -25.22
CA ASP A 91 17.74 2.47 -25.90
C ASP A 91 19.07 3.07 -25.39
N ASP A 92 19.29 2.96 -24.09
CA ASP A 92 20.53 3.39 -23.42
C ASP A 92 21.39 2.15 -23.19
N VAL A 93 22.01 1.67 -24.27
CA VAL A 93 23.16 0.77 -24.20
C VAL A 93 24.24 1.53 -23.42
N GLN A 94 24.42 1.20 -22.14
CA GLN A 94 25.60 1.63 -21.40
C GLN A 94 26.84 1.20 -22.20
N PRO A 95 27.77 2.11 -22.53
CA PRO A 95 29.09 1.67 -23.01
C PRO A 95 29.72 0.81 -21.90
N PRO A 96 30.41 -0.30 -22.23
CA PRO A 96 31.04 -1.11 -21.21
C PRO A 96 32.14 -0.28 -20.52
N ASP A 97 31.92 0.02 -19.25
CA ASP A 97 32.96 0.48 -18.34
C ASP A 97 34.07 -0.60 -18.30
N GLY A 98 35.25 -0.29 -18.85
CA GLY A 98 36.45 -1.11 -18.63
C GLY A 98 37.32 -1.33 -19.86
N GLY A 99 38.10 -0.32 -20.23
CA GLY A 99 39.26 -0.48 -21.09
C GLY A 99 40.47 0.24 -20.51
N VAL A 100 41.08 -0.31 -19.46
CA VAL A 100 42.46 0.06 -19.09
C VAL A 100 43.38 -0.66 -20.08
N PRO A 101 44.16 0.02 -20.93
CA PRO A 101 45.21 -0.65 -21.69
C PRO A 101 46.34 -1.06 -20.72
N PRO A 102 46.96 -2.24 -20.91
CA PRO A 102 48.03 -2.71 -20.05
C PRO A 102 49.25 -1.79 -20.15
N GLU A 103 49.87 -1.57 -18.99
CA GLU A 103 51.17 -0.90 -18.84
C GLU A 103 52.22 -1.57 -19.73
N THR A 104 52.74 -0.83 -20.72
CA THR A 104 54.02 -1.15 -21.36
C THR A 104 55.00 -0.06 -20.96
N GLY A 105 55.90 -0.41 -20.03
CA GLY A 105 57.08 0.38 -19.76
C GLY A 105 57.95 0.49 -21.02
N ASP A 106 58.35 1.71 -21.35
CA ASP A 106 59.39 1.98 -22.32
C ASP A 106 60.55 2.68 -21.61
N THR A 107 61.64 1.93 -21.50
CA THR A 107 62.97 2.38 -21.10
C THR A 107 63.66 2.95 -22.33
N SER A 108 63.96 4.25 -22.37
CA SER A 108 65.04 4.87 -23.16
C SER A 108 65.21 6.34 -22.73
N ARG A 109 66.31 6.70 -22.06
CA ARG A 109 67.64 7.10 -22.54
C ARG A 109 67.74 8.59 -22.87
#